data_AF-A0A815UK37-F1
#
_entry.id   AF-A0A815UK37-F1
#
_cell.length_a   1.000
_cell.length_b   1.000
_cell.length_c   1.000
_cell.angle_alpha   90.00
_cell.angle_beta   90.00
_cell.angle_gamma   90.00
#
_symmetry.space_group_name_H-M   'P 1'
#
loop_
_entity.id
_entity.type
_entity.pdbx_description
1 polymer ?
#
loop_
_entity_poly.entity_id
_entity_poly.type
_entity_poly.pdbx_seq_one_letter_code
_entity_poly.pdbx_strand_id
1 'polypeptide(L)'
;MGNGMAGFVGKTGSIDTINNYNLYCHCVAGLVGYEDKNLYLNKDLSNSMGLFLQKTNIIRDYFEDLQAGRTWWPKEIWINYASDLSQFHQDPTGQQSLECLNHMVMDSFSH
;
A
#
# COMPACT_ATOMS: atom_id res chain seq x y z
N MET A 1 -0.61 -16.98 -1.24
CA MET A 1 0.30 -15.90 -1.66
C MET A 1 0.43 -15.82 -3.20
N GLY A 2 1.13 -16.74 -3.87
CA GLY A 2 1.49 -16.61 -5.30
C GLY A 2 0.33 -16.37 -6.28
N ASN A 3 -0.81 -17.06 -6.13
CA ASN A 3 -1.99 -16.84 -7.00
C ASN A 3 -2.55 -15.41 -6.89
N GLY A 4 -2.54 -14.84 -5.68
CA GLY A 4 -2.98 -13.46 -5.44
C GLY A 4 -2.05 -12.43 -6.09
N MET A 5 -0.73 -12.63 -5.95
CA MET A 5 0.29 -11.76 -6.57
C MET A 5 0.18 -11.75 -8.10
N ALA A 6 -0.07 -12.89 -8.73
CA ALA A 6 -0.29 -12.98 -10.18
C ALA A 6 -1.42 -12.07 -10.67
N GLY A 7 -2.39 -11.75 -9.80
CA GLY A 7 -3.47 -10.81 -10.07
C GLY A 7 -3.01 -9.37 -10.34
N PHE A 8 -1.80 -8.98 -9.91
CA PHE A 8 -1.27 -7.61 -9.98
C PHE A 8 -0.10 -7.45 -10.97
N VAL A 9 0.47 -8.55 -11.48
CA VAL A 9 1.60 -8.49 -12.42
C VAL A 9 1.15 -7.99 -13.79
N GLY A 10 1.84 -6.98 -14.32
CA GLY A 10 1.65 -6.49 -15.69
C GLY A 10 0.30 -5.81 -15.97
N LYS A 11 -0.45 -5.46 -14.92
CA LYS A 11 -1.76 -4.80 -15.03
C LYS A 11 -1.66 -3.33 -14.65
N THR A 12 -1.89 -2.45 -15.62
CA THR A 12 -2.08 -1.02 -15.36
C THR A 12 -3.30 -0.81 -14.47
N GLY A 13 -3.18 0.04 -13.44
CA GLY A 13 -4.27 0.36 -12.53
C GLY A 13 -4.61 -0.73 -11.52
N SER A 14 -3.74 -1.75 -11.36
CA SER A 14 -3.99 -2.84 -10.41
C SER A 14 -4.05 -2.41 -8.95
N ILE A 15 -3.59 -1.19 -8.61
CA ILE A 15 -3.64 -0.60 -7.27
C ILE A 15 -4.50 0.68 -7.27
N ASP A 16 -5.38 0.90 -8.26
CA ASP A 16 -6.09 2.18 -8.36
C ASP A 16 -7.02 2.49 -7.17
N THR A 17 -7.57 1.46 -6.52
CA THR A 17 -8.51 1.62 -5.40
C THR A 17 -7.91 1.19 -4.07
N ILE A 18 -8.43 1.73 -2.97
CA ILE A 18 -8.06 1.32 -1.60
C ILE A 18 -8.37 -0.19 -1.41
N ASN A 19 -9.44 -0.69 -2.03
CA ASN A 19 -9.77 -2.12 -2.00
C ASN A 19 -8.71 -2.98 -2.70
N ASN A 20 -8.23 -2.57 -3.87
CA ASN A 20 -7.16 -3.26 -4.56
C ASN A 20 -5.84 -3.19 -3.78
N TYR A 21 -5.56 -2.04 -3.15
CA TYR A 21 -4.41 -1.85 -2.27
C TYR A 21 -4.46 -2.79 -1.05
N ASN A 22 -5.61 -2.90 -0.39
CA ASN A 22 -5.84 -3.83 0.72
C ASN A 22 -5.71 -5.29 0.25
N LEU A 23 -6.26 -5.63 -0.92
CA LEU A 23 -6.15 -6.98 -1.48
C LEU A 23 -4.70 -7.34 -1.82
N TYR A 24 -3.93 -6.41 -2.37
CA TYR A 24 -2.50 -6.60 -2.61
C TYR A 24 -1.76 -6.87 -1.29
N CYS A 25 -1.95 -6.00 -0.28
CA CYS A 25 -1.35 -6.14 1.04
C CYS A 25 -1.74 -7.45 1.73
N HIS A 26 -2.99 -7.88 1.60
CA HIS A 26 -3.45 -9.20 2.07
C HIS A 26 -2.63 -10.32 1.43
N CYS A 27 -2.48 -10.28 0.11
CA CYS A 27 -1.80 -11.32 -0.64
C CYS A 27 -0.32 -11.43 -0.30
N VAL A 28 0.38 -10.30 -0.09
CA VAL A 28 1.84 -10.26 0.11
C VAL A 28 2.30 -10.25 1.57
N ALA A 29 1.45 -9.82 2.50
CA ALA A 29 1.80 -9.71 3.91
C ALA A 29 0.73 -10.26 4.86
N GLY A 30 -0.57 -10.00 4.59
CA GLY A 30 -1.66 -10.50 5.43
C GLY A 30 -1.66 -12.03 5.57
N LEU A 31 -1.42 -12.75 4.47
CA LEU A 31 -1.31 -14.20 4.45
C LEU A 31 -0.09 -14.76 5.19
N VAL A 32 0.97 -13.96 5.42
CA VAL A 32 2.18 -14.42 6.13
C VAL A 32 1.85 -14.79 7.57
N GLY A 33 1.03 -13.98 8.24
CA GLY A 33 0.65 -14.27 9.62
C GLY A 33 -0.26 -15.50 9.75
N TYR A 34 -0.87 -15.98 8.65
CA TYR A 34 -1.67 -17.22 8.67
C TYR A 34 -0.81 -18.47 8.83
N GLU A 35 0.50 -18.35 8.57
CA GLU A 35 1.46 -19.44 8.73
C GLU A 35 1.94 -19.57 10.19
N ASP A 36 1.73 -18.54 11.03
CA ASP A 36 2.02 -18.59 12.46
C ASP A 36 0.87 -19.25 13.22
N LYS A 37 1.17 -20.39 13.87
CA LYS A 37 0.19 -21.17 14.65
C LYS A 37 -0.43 -20.38 15.81
N ASN A 38 0.26 -19.37 16.35
CA ASN A 38 -0.23 -18.54 17.43
C ASN A 38 -1.22 -17.46 16.93
N LEU A 39 -1.04 -16.99 15.69
CA LEU A 39 -1.87 -15.97 15.06
C LEU A 39 -3.00 -16.55 14.20
N TYR A 40 -2.87 -17.81 13.77
CA TYR A 40 -3.88 -18.52 12.96
C TYR A 40 -5.27 -18.55 13.61
N LEU A 41 -5.34 -18.52 14.94
CA LEU A 41 -6.60 -18.52 15.69
C LEU A 41 -7.41 -17.22 15.48
N ASN A 42 -6.78 -16.14 15.01
CA ASN A 42 -7.45 -14.88 14.67
C ASN A 42 -6.93 -14.34 13.32
N LYS A 43 -7.50 -14.87 12.23
CA LYS A 43 -7.14 -14.52 10.85
C LYS A 43 -7.36 -13.04 10.52
N ASP A 44 -8.35 -12.40 11.13
CA ASP A 44 -8.61 -10.97 10.89
C ASP A 44 -7.52 -10.11 11.53
N LEU A 45 -7.15 -10.39 12.78
CA LEU A 45 -6.04 -9.71 13.46
C LEU A 45 -4.70 -9.97 12.75
N SER A 46 -4.45 -11.21 12.36
CA SER A 46 -3.26 -11.58 11.59
C SER A 46 -3.18 -10.82 10.27
N ASN A 47 -4.31 -10.68 9.57
CA ASN A 47 -4.37 -9.92 8.33
C ASN A 47 -4.11 -8.43 8.59
N SER A 48 -4.77 -7.85 9.59
CA SER A 48 -4.60 -6.46 10.03
C SER A 48 -3.13 -6.13 10.28
N MET A 49 -2.45 -6.98 11.06
CA MET A 49 -1.01 -6.83 11.35
C MET A 49 -0.17 -6.83 10.07
N GLY A 50 -0.42 -7.76 9.15
CA GLY A 50 0.29 -7.82 7.87
C GLY A 50 0.03 -6.60 7.00
N LEU A 51 -1.21 -6.12 6.95
CA LEU A 51 -1.59 -4.90 6.22
C LEU A 51 -0.89 -3.68 6.82
N PHE A 52 -0.93 -3.50 8.15
CA PHE A 52 -0.26 -2.38 8.82
C PHE A 52 1.22 -2.31 8.46
N LEU A 53 1.95 -3.42 8.63
CA LEU A 53 3.38 -3.51 8.31
C LEU A 53 3.67 -3.24 6.82
N GLN A 54 2.88 -3.82 5.93
CA GLN A 54 3.09 -3.67 4.49
C GLN A 54 2.79 -2.25 4.02
N LYS A 55 1.72 -1.63 4.53
CA LYS A 55 1.38 -0.24 4.22
C LYS A 55 2.46 0.71 4.71
N THR A 56 3.00 0.51 5.92
CA THR A 56 4.13 1.31 6.42
C THR A 56 5.35 1.23 5.50
N ASN A 57 5.71 0.03 5.00
CA ASN A 57 6.81 -0.11 4.05
C ASN A 57 6.52 0.61 2.73
N ILE A 58 5.32 0.44 2.16
CA ILE A 58 4.91 1.11 0.91
C ILE A 58 4.94 2.64 1.04
N ILE A 59 4.57 3.18 2.21
CA ILE A 59 4.62 4.62 2.47
C ILE A 59 6.07 5.09 2.52
N ARG A 60 6.92 4.41 3.30
CA ARG A 60 8.32 4.78 3.50
C ARG A 60 9.14 4.67 2.21
N ASP A 61 8.91 3.63 1.41
CA ASP A 61 9.74 3.27 0.26
C ASP A 61 9.28 3.94 -1.05
N TYR A 62 8.30 4.87 -0.98
CA TYR A 62 7.69 5.57 -2.11
C TYR A 62 8.69 6.02 -3.20
N PHE A 63 9.77 6.70 -2.81
CA PHE A 63 10.71 7.26 -3.78
C PHE A 63 11.60 6.17 -4.41
N GLU A 64 12.00 5.17 -3.64
CA GLU A 64 12.77 4.01 -4.13
C GLU A 64 11.94 3.22 -5.16
N ASP A 65 10.67 2.98 -4.86
CA ASP A 65 9.76 2.29 -5.76
C ASP A 65 9.53 3.08 -7.06
N LEU A 66 9.32 4.39 -6.95
CA LEU A 66 9.15 5.25 -8.11
C LEU A 66 10.38 5.21 -9.04
N GLN A 67 11.59 5.25 -8.48
CA GLN A 67 12.84 5.12 -9.24
C GLN A 67 12.99 3.75 -9.91
N ALA A 68 12.46 2.69 -9.28
CA ALA A 68 12.40 1.35 -9.86
C ALA A 68 11.25 1.16 -10.88
N GLY A 69 10.47 2.20 -11.17
CA GLY A 69 9.33 2.13 -12.08
C GLY A 69 8.13 1.37 -11.49
N ARG A 70 8.03 1.29 -10.16
CA ARG A 70 6.96 0.65 -9.41
C ARG A 70 6.13 1.71 -8.69
N THR A 71 4.82 1.48 -8.57
CA THR A 71 3.92 2.40 -7.88
C THR A 71 2.89 1.61 -7.07
N TRP A 72 2.89 1.81 -5.75
CA TRP A 72 2.00 1.10 -4.83
C TRP A 72 1.03 2.00 -4.08
N TRP A 73 1.15 3.32 -4.21
CA TRP A 73 0.19 4.26 -3.65
C TRP A 73 -1.10 4.23 -4.49
N PRO A 74 -2.27 4.04 -3.87
CA PRO A 74 -3.51 3.90 -4.63
C PRO A 74 -3.97 5.22 -5.24
N LYS A 75 -4.35 5.16 -6.52
CA LYS A 75 -4.79 6.32 -7.30
C LYS A 75 -5.96 7.06 -6.66
N GLU A 76 -6.89 6.32 -6.07
CA GLU A 76 -8.02 6.83 -5.30
C GLU A 76 -7.60 7.81 -4.19
N ILE A 77 -6.40 7.65 -3.62
CA ILE A 77 -5.85 8.58 -2.62
C ILE A 77 -5.10 9.72 -3.30
N TRP A 78 -4.03 9.41 -4.06
CA TRP A 78 -3.08 10.44 -4.49
C TRP A 78 -3.62 11.39 -5.56
N ILE A 79 -4.62 10.99 -6.36
CA ILE A 79 -5.21 11.84 -7.40
C ILE A 79 -5.90 13.09 -6.82
N ASN A 80 -6.24 13.08 -5.53
CA ASN A 80 -6.83 14.23 -4.85
C ASN A 80 -5.81 15.35 -4.55
N TYR A 81 -4.51 15.05 -4.65
CA TYR A 81 -3.44 15.97 -4.25
C TYR A 81 -2.49 16.32 -5.40
N ALA A 82 -2.41 15.48 -6.44
CA ALA A 82 -1.55 15.68 -7.60
C ALA A 82 -2.15 15.06 -8.86
N SER A 83 -1.72 15.55 -10.02
CA SER A 83 -2.12 14.98 -11.32
C SER A 83 -1.28 13.77 -11.72
N ASP A 84 -0.08 13.67 -11.18
CA ASP A 84 0.83 12.56 -11.37
C ASP A 84 1.54 12.23 -10.05
N LEU A 85 1.67 10.93 -9.76
CA LEU A 85 2.26 10.45 -8.52
C LEU A 85 3.71 10.92 -8.33
N SER A 86 4.46 11.17 -9.41
CA SER A 86 5.83 11.65 -9.33
C SER A 86 5.97 13.10 -8.87
N GLN A 87 4.89 13.89 -8.84
CA GLN A 87 5.00 15.29 -8.42
C GLN A 87 5.45 15.46 -6.96
N PHE A 88 5.14 14.49 -6.09
CA PHE A 88 5.46 14.60 -4.66
C PHE A 88 6.96 14.56 -4.36
N HIS A 89 7.80 13.90 -5.15
CA HIS A 89 9.26 13.92 -4.92
C HIS A 89 9.92 15.23 -5.39
N GLN A 90 9.23 16.01 -6.24
CA GLN A 90 9.73 17.30 -6.73
C GLN A 90 9.54 18.41 -5.67
N ASP A 91 8.47 18.32 -4.87
CA ASP A 91 8.22 19.19 -3.73
C ASP A 91 7.78 18.37 -2.49
N PRO A 92 8.71 17.65 -1.83
CA PRO A 92 8.38 16.73 -0.75
C PRO A 92 7.90 17.41 0.53
N THR A 93 8.19 18.71 0.69
CA THR A 93 7.75 19.53 1.83
C THR A 93 6.52 20.37 1.51
N GLY A 94 6.04 20.33 0.26
CA GLY A 94 4.85 21.03 -0.18
C GLY A 94 3.60 20.53 0.54
N GLN A 95 2.60 21.42 0.66
CA GLN A 95 1.37 21.13 1.38
C GLN A 95 0.66 19.89 0.82
N GLN A 96 0.51 19.77 -0.50
CA GLN A 96 -0.15 18.64 -1.15
C GLN A 96 0.59 17.32 -0.90
N SER A 97 1.93 17.33 -0.94
CA SER A 97 2.77 16.15 -0.67
C SER A 97 2.58 15.66 0.76
N LEU A 98 2.62 16.58 1.72
CA LEU A 98 2.42 16.26 3.15
C LEU A 98 0.98 15.83 3.44
N GLU A 99 -0.02 16.43 2.81
CA GLU A 99 -1.42 16.02 2.95
C GLU A 99 -1.68 14.63 2.36
N CYS A 100 -1.12 14.32 1.19
CA CYS A 100 -1.19 12.98 0.61
C CYS A 100 -0.49 11.95 1.50
N LEU A 101 0.70 12.27 2.02
CA LEU A 101 1.41 11.41 2.97
C LEU A 101 0.56 11.16 4.23
N ASN A 102 -0.04 12.20 4.80
CA ASN A 102 -0.91 12.07 5.96
C ASN A 102 -2.14 11.19 5.67
N HIS A 103 -2.74 11.30 4.48
CA HIS A 103 -3.84 10.42 4.08
C HIS A 103 -3.37 8.96 4.02
N MET A 104 -2.22 8.68 3.39
CA MET A 104 -1.65 7.33 3.34
C MET A 104 -1.38 6.76 4.75
N VAL A 105 -0.84 7.58 5.66
CA VAL A 105 -0.59 7.20 7.06
C VAL A 105 -1.91 6.92 7.79
N MET A 106 -2.93 7.76 7.62
CA MET A 106 -4.25 7.54 8.22
C MET A 106 -4.92 6.26 7.72
N ASP A 107 -4.78 5.92 6.43
CA ASP A 107 -5.24 4.65 5.88
C ASP A 107 -4.52 3.45 6.52
N SER A 108 -3.24 3.58 6.87
CA SER A 108 -2.53 2.53 7.61
C SER A 108 -3.07 2.32 9.03
N PHE A 109 -3.48 3.37 9.74
CA PHE A 109 -4.05 3.28 11.09
C PHE A 109 -5.46 2.66 11.17
N SER A 110 -6.06 2.29 10.03
CA SER A 110 -7.30 1.51 10.01
C SER A 110 -7.10 0.04 10.38
N HIS A 111 -5.85 -0.40 10.58
CA HIS A 111 -5.43 -1.78 10.89
C HIS A 111 -4.76 -1.88 12.25
#